data_AF-A0AAW0TPD8-F1
#
_entry.id   AF-A0AAW0TPD8-F1
#
_cell.length_a   1.000
_cell.length_b   1.000
_cell.length_c   1.000
_cell.angle_alpha   90.00
_cell.angle_beta   90.00
_cell.angle_gamma   90.00
#
_symmetry.space_group_name_H-M   'P 1'
#
loop_
_entity.id
_entity.type
_entity.pdbx_description
1 polymer ?
#
loop_
_entity_poly.entity_id
_entity_poly.type
_entity_poly.pdbx_seq_one_letter_code
_entity_poly.pdbx_strand_id
1 'polypeptide(L)'
;MAELYKSLSMWDVVRGIIHSKLGRIKPETREALEAEATNDSVQAFIIYRTALNTQWPEEPDPAEVHLWEECYASCAAKLGQWSELENFVENRLLKDEAGQVSLNQVWTLPRPAVSVLPSIVNSKLMNILDGSEIDRNLNAFIDSALGEPNHRDLLESTLPLPLAIMSAHQQKMAQARHYITLATSKVLLTLAQSSLLTPKPLTVLEAFVKEPTEDWKEFVRELEGNLDESKIEMFSEERMRRLKEKLTGFNPAYVTVWALSKNKAVRRDPTAFEELKKVVLGLNCESARANMDRTGLTIHQQVDILLEQATDPNILGRTWVGWSPFI
;
A
#
# COMPACT_ATOMS: atom_id res chain seq x y z
N MET A 1 9.90 -1.60 19.52
CA MET A 1 8.53 -2.11 19.83
C MET A 1 7.45 -1.12 19.41
N ALA A 2 7.50 0.15 19.85
CA ALA A 2 6.58 1.18 19.34
C ALA A 2 6.60 1.28 17.80
N GLU A 3 7.79 1.28 17.17
CA GLU A 3 7.96 1.20 15.71
C GLU A 3 7.20 0.03 15.04
N LEU A 4 7.14 -1.14 15.69
CA LEU A 4 6.43 -2.30 15.15
C LEU A 4 4.91 -2.09 15.15
N TYR A 5 4.37 -1.34 16.11
CA TYR A 5 2.95 -0.96 16.19
C TYR A 5 2.63 0.37 15.46
N LYS A 6 3.65 1.14 15.05
CA LYS A 6 3.58 2.26 14.08
C LYS A 6 3.56 1.71 12.64
N SER A 7 4.36 0.66 12.37
CA SER A 7 3.96 -0.38 11.42
C SER A 7 2.69 -1.09 11.92
N LEU A 8 2.00 -1.91 11.12
CA LEU A 8 0.66 -2.44 11.43
C LEU A 8 -0.46 -1.35 11.62
N SER A 9 -0.13 -0.09 11.90
CA SER A 9 -1.03 1.06 12.15
C SER A 9 -1.85 0.98 13.45
N MET A 10 -1.30 0.39 14.51
CA MET A 10 -1.98 0.16 15.80
C MET A 10 -1.70 1.30 16.80
N TRP A 11 -2.16 2.51 16.48
CA TRP A 11 -1.86 3.73 17.22
C TRP A 11 -2.27 3.69 18.71
N ASP A 12 -3.31 2.95 19.08
CA ASP A 12 -3.71 2.76 20.49
C ASP A 12 -2.62 2.08 21.33
N VAL A 13 -1.97 1.07 20.74
CA VAL A 13 -0.87 0.33 21.38
C VAL A 13 0.40 1.17 21.38
N VAL A 14 0.66 1.95 20.32
CA VAL A 14 1.75 2.94 20.27
C VAL A 14 1.61 3.96 21.39
N ARG A 15 0.42 4.58 21.54
CA ARG A 15 0.12 5.53 22.62
C ARG A 15 0.28 4.90 24.01
N GLY A 16 -0.22 3.69 24.22
CA GLY A 16 -0.05 2.96 25.49
C GLY A 16 1.42 2.66 25.82
N ILE A 17 2.22 2.23 24.85
CA ILE A 17 3.66 1.96 25.05
C ILE A 17 4.41 3.25 25.36
N ILE A 18 4.18 4.32 24.58
CA ILE A 18 4.80 5.63 24.78
C ILE A 18 4.46 6.13 26.19
N HIS A 19 3.19 6.13 26.58
CA HIS A 19 2.73 6.54 27.92
C HIS A 19 3.32 5.68 29.06
N SER A 20 3.52 4.38 28.84
CA SER A 20 4.14 3.49 29.84
C SER A 20 5.65 3.66 29.99
N LYS A 21 6.35 4.15 28.96
CA LYS A 21 7.82 4.25 28.93
C LYS A 21 8.35 5.66 29.16
N LEU A 22 7.68 6.67 28.61
CA LEU A 22 7.97 8.06 28.89
C LEU A 22 7.01 8.55 29.99
N GLY A 23 7.45 8.46 31.24
CA GLY A 23 6.65 8.86 32.40
C GLY A 23 6.39 10.36 32.52
N ARG A 24 7.04 11.20 31.69
CA ARG A 24 6.88 12.67 31.61
C ARG A 24 6.74 13.16 30.17
N ILE A 25 5.72 12.67 29.46
CA ILE A 25 5.39 13.15 28.11
C ILE A 25 4.84 14.58 28.16
N LYS A 26 5.30 15.44 27.25
CA LYS A 26 4.73 16.79 27.08
C LYS A 26 3.32 16.70 26.46
N PRO A 27 2.33 17.54 26.86
CA PRO A 27 0.96 17.44 26.36
C PRO A 27 0.86 17.56 24.83
N GLU A 28 1.76 18.30 24.20
CA GLU A 28 1.88 18.48 22.75
C GLU A 28 2.17 17.15 22.04
N THR A 29 3.05 16.31 22.59
CA THR A 29 3.33 14.96 22.05
C THR A 29 2.08 14.09 22.06
N ARG A 30 1.25 14.23 23.11
CA ARG A 30 -0.02 13.50 23.19
C ARG A 30 -1.02 14.01 22.16
N GLU A 31 -1.19 15.32 22.03
CA GLU A 31 -2.10 15.94 21.06
C GLU A 31 -1.70 15.62 19.61
N ALA A 32 -0.41 15.66 19.30
CA ALA A 32 0.12 15.27 17.98
C ALA A 32 -0.13 13.79 17.65
N LEU A 33 0.03 12.89 18.63
CA LEU A 33 -0.28 11.45 18.46
C LEU A 33 -1.79 11.18 18.39
N GLU A 34 -2.64 12.01 19.02
CA GLU A 34 -4.09 11.96 18.86
C GLU A 34 -4.50 12.43 17.46
N ALA A 35 -3.94 13.53 16.96
CA ALA A 35 -4.14 14.02 15.60
C ALA A 35 -3.66 13.02 14.51
N GLU A 36 -2.48 12.40 14.72
CA GLU A 36 -1.97 11.37 13.80
C GLU A 36 -2.85 10.10 13.82
N ALA A 37 -3.43 9.73 14.98
CA ALA A 37 -4.39 8.63 15.08
C ALA A 37 -5.75 8.93 14.41
N THR A 38 -6.20 10.19 14.41
CA THR A 38 -7.38 10.64 13.65
C THR A 38 -7.10 10.88 12.16
N ASN A 39 -5.88 10.62 11.70
CA ASN A 39 -5.40 10.87 10.33
C ASN A 39 -5.43 12.36 9.91
N ASP A 40 -5.34 13.27 10.88
CA ASP A 40 -5.14 14.71 10.64
C ASP A 40 -3.63 15.01 10.67
N SER A 41 -2.98 14.81 9.52
CA SER A 41 -1.56 15.08 9.37
C SER A 41 -1.21 16.58 9.40
N VAL A 42 -2.18 17.48 9.20
CA VAL A 42 -1.94 18.94 9.20
C VAL A 42 -1.77 19.43 10.63
N GLN A 43 -2.70 19.09 11.53
CA GLN A 43 -2.59 19.46 12.93
C GLN A 43 -1.37 18.81 13.59
N ALA A 44 -1.14 17.51 13.34
CA ALA A 44 0.05 16.82 13.83
C ALA A 44 1.35 17.51 13.38
N PHE A 45 1.46 17.91 12.11
CA PHE A 45 2.62 18.64 11.59
C PHE A 45 2.86 19.98 12.30
N ILE A 46 1.80 20.78 12.50
CA ILE A 46 1.90 22.07 13.20
C ILE A 46 2.39 21.87 14.64
N ILE A 47 1.84 20.88 15.36
CA ILE A 47 2.20 20.60 16.76
C ILE A 47 3.65 20.09 16.87
N TYR A 48 4.11 19.19 15.98
CA TYR A 48 5.52 18.79 15.97
C TYR A 48 6.44 19.98 15.67
N ARG A 49 6.07 20.86 14.72
CA ARG A 49 6.85 22.07 14.40
C ARG A 49 6.94 23.04 15.58
N THR A 50 5.86 23.22 16.36
CA THR A 50 5.91 24.06 17.57
C THR A 50 6.71 23.39 18.69
N ALA A 51 6.58 22.08 18.90
CA ALA A 51 7.33 21.33 19.90
C ALA A 51 8.86 21.38 19.65
N LEU A 52 9.27 21.28 18.38
CA LEU A 52 10.68 21.30 17.95
C LEU A 52 11.33 22.70 17.99
N ASN A 53 10.53 23.77 17.96
CA ASN A 53 10.99 25.17 18.04
C ASN A 53 10.87 25.78 19.45
N THR A 54 10.20 25.10 20.39
CA THR A 54 9.98 25.61 21.75
C THR A 54 11.17 25.27 22.65
N GLN A 55 11.72 26.28 23.32
CA GLN A 55 12.76 26.09 24.33
C GLN A 55 12.11 25.62 25.66
N TRP A 56 12.22 24.34 25.96
CA TRP A 56 11.55 23.74 27.12
C TRP A 56 12.27 24.07 28.46
N PRO A 57 11.54 24.39 29.55
CA PRO A 57 12.16 24.63 30.87
C PRO A 57 12.80 23.40 31.52
N GLU A 58 12.38 22.21 31.08
CA GLU A 58 12.95 20.91 31.41
C GLU A 58 13.13 20.18 30.08
N GLU A 59 14.38 19.90 29.71
CA GLU A 59 14.73 19.30 28.42
C GLU A 59 13.96 17.98 28.22
N PRO A 60 13.30 17.79 27.05
CA PRO A 60 12.62 16.54 26.74
C PRO A 60 13.63 15.38 26.64
N ASP A 61 13.16 14.16 26.90
CA ASP A 61 13.96 12.95 26.73
C ASP A 61 14.46 12.87 25.27
N PRO A 62 15.75 12.56 24.99
CA PRO A 62 16.24 12.36 23.63
C PRO A 62 15.36 11.40 22.79
N ALA A 63 14.73 10.40 23.42
CA ALA A 63 13.78 9.51 22.75
C ALA A 63 12.46 10.20 22.35
N GLU A 64 12.02 11.23 23.08
CA GLU A 64 10.85 12.06 22.71
C GLU A 64 11.21 12.98 21.54
N VAL A 65 12.40 13.56 21.54
CA VAL A 65 12.91 14.41 20.45
C VAL A 65 13.04 13.62 19.13
N HIS A 66 13.61 12.42 19.18
CA HIS A 66 13.69 11.56 17.99
C HIS A 66 12.32 11.10 17.48
N LEU A 67 11.36 10.87 18.37
CA LEU A 67 9.98 10.58 17.96
C LEU A 67 9.35 11.77 17.22
N TRP A 68 9.54 12.99 17.71
CA TRP A 68 9.10 14.21 17.02
C TRP A 68 9.77 14.38 15.66
N GLU A 69 11.07 14.12 15.55
CA GLU A 69 11.83 14.16 14.29
C GLU A 69 11.28 13.15 13.26
N GLU A 70 11.05 11.89 13.66
CA GLU A 70 10.43 10.87 12.79
C GLU A 70 9.01 11.24 12.35
N CYS A 71 8.15 11.64 13.29
CA CYS A 71 6.75 11.93 12.99
C CYS A 71 6.59 13.24 12.21
N TYR A 72 7.42 14.25 12.46
CA TYR A 72 7.53 15.44 11.61
C TYR A 72 7.93 15.05 10.18
N ALA A 73 9.00 14.26 10.00
CA ALA A 73 9.46 13.83 8.69
C ALA A 73 8.42 12.97 7.94
N SER A 74 7.63 12.16 8.67
CA SER A 74 6.52 11.40 8.10
C SER A 74 5.33 12.28 7.72
N CYS A 75 4.96 13.26 8.56
CA CYS A 75 3.86 14.18 8.27
C CYS A 75 4.19 15.12 7.11
N ALA A 76 5.42 15.67 7.07
CA ALA A 76 5.89 16.50 5.96
C ALA A 76 5.83 15.75 4.61
N ALA A 77 6.25 14.48 4.60
CA ALA A 77 6.18 13.62 3.42
C ALA A 77 4.74 13.27 3.00
N LYS A 78 3.81 13.12 3.96
CA LYS A 78 2.35 12.96 3.66
C LYS A 78 1.74 14.25 3.09
N LEU A 79 2.21 15.42 3.53
CA LEU A 79 1.70 16.74 3.12
C LEU A 79 2.37 17.32 1.86
N GLY A 80 3.43 16.69 1.36
CA GLY A 80 4.18 17.19 0.20
C GLY A 80 5.02 18.44 0.47
N GLN A 81 5.33 18.75 1.73
CA GLN A 81 6.13 19.93 2.11
C GLN A 81 7.63 19.63 2.05
N TRP A 82 8.11 19.34 0.84
CA TRP A 82 9.47 18.85 0.58
C TRP A 82 10.57 19.88 0.94
N SER A 83 10.29 21.18 0.76
CA SER A 83 11.25 22.26 1.07
C SER A 83 11.44 22.50 2.57
N GLU A 84 10.39 22.45 3.39
CA GLU A 84 10.53 22.51 4.86
C GLU A 84 11.21 21.25 5.40
N LEU A 85 10.97 20.09 4.78
CA LEU A 85 11.60 18.82 5.14
C LEU A 85 13.10 18.77 4.80
N GLU A 86 13.49 19.22 3.62
CA GLU A 86 14.89 19.32 3.20
C GLU A 86 15.67 20.28 4.11
N ASN A 87 15.15 21.50 4.33
CA ASN A 87 15.73 22.45 5.27
C ASN A 87 15.86 21.84 6.68
N PHE A 88 14.86 21.08 7.15
CA PHE A 88 14.92 20.44 8.46
C PHE A 88 16.03 19.38 8.54
N VAL A 89 16.10 18.48 7.55
CA VAL A 89 17.13 17.44 7.46
C VAL A 89 18.53 18.06 7.37
N GLU A 90 18.73 19.03 6.47
CA GLU A 90 20.02 19.68 6.25
C GLU A 90 20.46 20.49 7.47
N ASN A 91 19.54 21.15 8.18
CA ASN A 91 19.90 21.94 9.36
C ASN A 91 20.09 21.13 10.66
N ARG A 92 19.52 19.92 10.77
CA ARG A 92 19.40 19.20 12.05
C ARG A 92 20.00 17.79 12.07
N LEU A 93 20.10 17.12 10.91
CA LEU A 93 20.58 15.73 10.81
C LEU A 93 21.90 15.59 10.03
N LEU A 94 22.26 16.60 9.23
CA LEU A 94 23.44 16.55 8.34
C LEU A 94 24.55 17.54 8.68
N LYS A 95 24.35 18.42 9.67
CA LYS A 95 25.40 19.35 10.11
C LYS A 95 26.34 18.65 11.08
N ASP A 96 27.60 18.55 10.66
CA ASP A 96 28.74 18.36 11.56
C ASP A 96 28.81 19.46 12.63
N GLU A 97 29.56 19.23 13.71
CA GLU A 97 29.96 20.27 14.68
C GLU A 97 30.67 21.46 14.02
N ALA A 98 31.18 21.28 12.79
CA ALA A 98 31.79 22.30 11.94
C ALA A 98 30.83 22.98 10.93
N GLY A 99 29.55 22.62 10.90
CA GLY A 99 28.52 23.27 10.09
C GLY A 99 28.51 22.93 8.58
N GLN A 100 29.24 21.91 8.13
CA GLN A 100 29.13 21.38 6.76
C GLN A 100 28.05 20.29 6.67
N VAL A 101 27.33 20.26 5.56
CA VAL A 101 26.23 19.33 5.29
C VAL A 101 26.76 18.10 4.56
N SER A 102 26.86 16.95 5.24
CA SER A 102 27.45 15.72 4.70
C SER A 102 26.46 14.56 4.67
N LEU A 103 25.91 14.23 3.49
CA LEU A 103 24.95 13.12 3.30
C LEU A 103 25.47 11.75 3.80
N ASN A 104 26.78 11.54 3.85
CA ASN A 104 27.38 10.30 4.34
C ASN A 104 27.19 10.07 5.86
N GLN A 105 26.78 11.09 6.62
CA GLN A 105 26.45 10.94 8.05
C GLN A 105 25.09 10.25 8.30
N VAL A 106 24.24 10.12 7.28
CA VAL A 106 23.00 9.34 7.40
C VAL A 106 23.28 7.88 7.78
N TRP A 107 24.47 7.36 7.45
CA TRP A 107 24.90 6.01 7.80
C TRP A 107 25.51 5.86 9.21
N THR A 108 25.93 6.97 9.85
CA THR A 108 26.53 6.95 11.20
C THR A 108 25.50 7.17 12.31
N LEU A 109 24.32 7.70 11.97
CA LEU A 109 23.20 7.89 12.90
C LEU A 109 22.60 6.53 13.33
N PRO A 110 22.12 6.40 14.59
CA PRO A 110 21.50 5.18 15.08
C PRO A 110 20.19 4.85 14.33
N ARG A 111 19.68 3.62 14.54
CA ARG A 111 18.55 2.98 13.81
C ARG A 111 17.40 3.86 13.27
N PRO A 112 16.87 4.90 13.96
CA PRO A 112 15.93 5.87 13.36
C PRO A 112 16.35 6.49 12.02
N ALA A 113 17.64 6.54 11.68
CA ALA A 113 18.12 7.07 10.40
C ALA A 113 17.50 6.39 9.16
N VAL A 114 17.20 5.10 9.26
CA VAL A 114 16.59 4.29 8.18
C VAL A 114 15.18 4.77 7.84
N SER A 115 14.42 5.31 8.80
CA SER A 115 13.10 5.89 8.54
C SER A 115 13.15 7.29 7.93
N VAL A 116 14.25 8.03 8.10
CA VAL A 116 14.41 9.37 7.52
C VAL A 116 14.92 9.30 6.08
N LEU A 117 15.80 8.33 5.75
CA LEU A 117 16.36 8.15 4.41
C LEU A 117 15.29 8.17 3.27
N PRO A 118 14.12 7.50 3.36
CA PRO A 118 13.03 7.66 2.41
C PRO A 118 12.53 9.09 2.24
N SER A 119 12.36 9.82 3.34
CA SER A 119 11.89 11.21 3.32
C SER A 119 12.93 12.14 2.67
N ILE A 120 14.22 11.92 2.88
CA ILE A 120 15.32 12.70 2.26
C ILE A 120 15.40 12.44 0.75
N VAL A 121 15.39 11.17 0.34
CA VAL A 121 15.49 10.83 -1.08
C VAL A 121 14.24 11.30 -1.81
N ASN A 122 13.05 11.20 -1.20
CA ASN A 122 11.83 11.72 -1.80
C ASN A 122 11.84 13.25 -1.89
N SER A 123 12.27 14.01 -0.87
CA SER A 123 12.30 15.48 -0.96
C SER A 123 13.21 15.96 -2.09
N LYS A 124 14.43 15.43 -2.16
CA LYS A 124 15.40 15.78 -3.21
C LYS A 124 14.96 15.29 -4.59
N LEU A 125 14.33 14.12 -4.69
CA LEU A 125 13.78 13.61 -5.94
C LEU A 125 12.62 14.49 -6.46
N MET A 126 11.71 14.94 -5.60
CA MET A 126 10.60 15.80 -6.02
C MET A 126 11.12 17.18 -6.46
N ASN A 127 12.08 17.77 -5.75
CA ASN A 127 12.77 18.99 -6.18
C ASN A 127 13.41 18.84 -7.58
N ILE A 128 14.03 17.70 -7.88
CA ILE A 128 14.60 17.38 -9.21
C ILE A 128 13.49 17.27 -10.28
N LEU A 129 12.33 16.68 -9.96
CA LEU A 129 11.21 16.57 -10.88
C LEU A 129 10.53 17.91 -11.18
N ASP A 130 10.48 18.82 -10.20
CA ASP A 130 9.95 20.19 -10.37
C ASP A 130 10.88 21.10 -11.19
N GLY A 131 12.03 20.59 -11.64
CA GLY A 131 12.97 21.31 -12.50
C GLY A 131 13.85 22.33 -11.78
N SER A 132 13.93 22.28 -10.45
CA SER A 132 15.01 22.95 -9.72
C SER A 132 16.36 22.28 -10.04
N GLU A 133 17.47 22.96 -9.74
CA GLU A 133 18.78 22.60 -10.30
C GLU A 133 19.17 21.13 -10.08
N ILE A 134 19.88 20.55 -11.06
CA ILE A 134 20.30 19.15 -11.02
C ILE A 134 21.19 18.94 -9.79
N ASP A 135 20.60 18.38 -8.74
CA ASP A 135 21.28 18.08 -7.48
C ASP A 135 22.27 16.92 -7.72
N ARG A 136 23.45 17.27 -8.26
CA ARG A 136 24.58 16.34 -8.50
C ARG A 136 24.98 15.63 -7.22
N ASN A 137 24.73 16.27 -6.07
CA ASN A 137 24.93 15.76 -4.72
C ASN A 137 24.13 14.47 -4.47
N LEU A 138 22.85 14.39 -4.86
CA LEU A 138 22.04 13.19 -4.65
C LEU A 138 22.53 12.02 -5.53
N ASN A 139 22.85 12.29 -6.80
CA ASN A 139 23.35 11.27 -7.71
C ASN A 139 24.72 10.74 -7.25
N ALA A 140 25.64 11.61 -6.84
CA ALA A 140 26.94 11.23 -6.30
C ALA A 140 26.83 10.44 -4.99
N PHE A 141 25.89 10.82 -4.11
CA PHE A 141 25.60 10.08 -2.88
C PHE A 141 25.10 8.66 -3.17
N ILE A 142 24.15 8.49 -4.10
CA ILE A 142 23.61 7.17 -4.46
C ILE A 142 24.66 6.33 -5.20
N ASP A 143 25.42 6.89 -6.14
CA ASP A 143 26.49 6.15 -6.83
C ASP A 143 27.59 5.72 -5.84
N SER A 144 27.90 6.54 -4.82
CA SER A 144 28.80 6.16 -3.72
C SER A 144 28.21 5.05 -2.84
N ALA A 145 26.93 5.15 -2.47
CA ALA A 145 26.25 4.16 -1.62
C ALA A 145 25.98 2.82 -2.34
N LEU A 146 25.83 2.83 -3.67
CA LEU A 146 25.76 1.62 -4.51
C LEU A 146 27.13 0.92 -4.65
N GLY A 147 28.23 1.63 -4.34
CA GLY A 147 29.58 1.07 -4.30
C GLY A 147 29.86 0.17 -3.09
N GLU A 148 29.10 0.34 -1.99
CA GLU A 148 29.23 -0.48 -0.79
C GLU A 148 28.07 -1.49 -0.65
N PRO A 149 28.35 -2.80 -0.47
CA PRO A 149 27.32 -3.83 -0.54
C PRO A 149 26.24 -3.68 0.55
N ASN A 150 26.63 -3.30 1.77
CA ASN A 150 25.69 -3.14 2.89
C ASN A 150 24.70 -1.97 2.67
N HIS A 151 25.20 -0.86 2.13
CA HIS A 151 24.38 0.32 1.83
C HIS A 151 23.50 0.09 0.59
N ARG A 152 24.03 -0.63 -0.42
CA ARG A 152 23.27 -1.09 -1.56
C ARG A 152 22.08 -1.96 -1.15
N ASP A 153 22.28 -3.00 -0.34
CA ASP A 153 21.19 -3.89 0.09
C ASP A 153 20.13 -3.12 0.91
N LEU A 154 20.56 -2.14 1.72
CA LEU A 154 19.63 -1.28 2.46
C LEU A 154 18.87 -0.31 1.54
N LEU A 155 19.49 0.23 0.49
CA LEU A 155 18.83 1.09 -0.50
C LEU A 155 17.87 0.32 -1.40
N GLU A 156 18.29 -0.82 -1.95
CA GLU A 156 17.45 -1.68 -2.79
C GLU A 156 16.26 -2.24 -2.01
N SER A 157 16.45 -2.55 -0.72
CA SER A 157 15.35 -2.96 0.15
C SER A 157 14.44 -1.79 0.55
N THR A 158 14.96 -0.62 0.93
CA THR A 158 14.12 0.49 1.43
C THR A 158 13.49 1.33 0.33
N LEU A 159 14.17 1.57 -0.78
CA LEU A 159 13.84 2.59 -1.79
C LEU A 159 13.85 2.12 -3.26
N PRO A 160 13.24 0.96 -3.61
CA PRO A 160 13.25 0.49 -4.99
C PRO A 160 12.48 1.43 -5.95
N LEU A 161 11.41 2.10 -5.49
CA LEU A 161 10.63 3.01 -6.35
C LEU A 161 11.35 4.36 -6.63
N PRO A 162 11.91 5.09 -5.66
CA PRO A 162 12.73 6.27 -5.94
C PRO A 162 13.93 5.96 -6.84
N LEU A 163 14.62 4.84 -6.63
CA LEU A 163 15.72 4.38 -7.51
C LEU A 163 15.25 4.14 -8.95
N ALA A 164 14.05 3.58 -9.15
CA ALA A 164 13.45 3.43 -10.47
C ALA A 164 13.18 4.78 -11.16
N ILE A 165 12.63 5.77 -10.43
CA ILE A 165 12.33 7.10 -10.97
C ILE A 165 13.63 7.85 -11.32
N MET A 166 14.64 7.79 -10.45
CA MET A 166 15.95 8.40 -10.70
C MET A 166 16.67 7.77 -11.90
N SER A 167 16.68 6.44 -12.00
CA SER A 167 17.30 5.75 -13.15
C SER A 167 16.53 5.98 -14.46
N ALA A 168 15.21 6.19 -14.41
CA ALA A 168 14.42 6.65 -15.56
C ALA A 168 14.80 8.08 -15.98
N HIS A 169 14.95 9.01 -15.02
CA HIS A 169 15.41 10.38 -15.28
C HIS A 169 16.84 10.42 -15.87
N GLN A 170 17.74 9.55 -15.40
CA GLN A 170 19.08 9.33 -15.96
C GLN A 170 19.07 8.56 -17.32
N GLN A 171 17.91 8.27 -17.90
CA GLN A 171 17.70 7.48 -19.13
C GLN A 171 18.23 6.03 -19.09
N LYS A 172 18.57 5.50 -17.91
CA LYS A 172 19.07 4.13 -17.70
C LYS A 172 17.90 3.12 -17.62
N MET A 173 17.16 3.00 -18.72
CA MET A 173 15.89 2.23 -18.80
C MET A 173 15.98 0.76 -18.33
N ALA A 174 17.12 0.09 -18.51
CA ALA A 174 17.31 -1.28 -18.04
C ALA A 174 17.37 -1.37 -16.50
N GLN A 175 18.02 -0.40 -15.84
CA GLN A 175 18.08 -0.32 -14.38
C GLN A 175 16.72 0.06 -13.81
N ALA A 176 16.01 1.01 -14.43
CA ALA A 176 14.66 1.37 -14.04
C ALA A 176 13.70 0.16 -14.06
N ARG A 177 13.72 -0.65 -15.13
CA ARG A 177 12.92 -1.89 -15.21
C ARG A 177 13.27 -2.91 -14.11
N HIS A 178 14.55 -3.04 -13.77
CA HIS A 178 14.98 -3.92 -12.68
C HIS A 178 14.41 -3.45 -11.33
N TYR A 179 14.57 -2.16 -10.99
CA TYR A 179 14.07 -1.60 -9.73
C TYR A 179 12.52 -1.58 -9.66
N ILE A 180 11.81 -1.38 -10.77
CA ILE A 180 10.34 -1.55 -10.82
C ILE A 180 9.95 -3.00 -10.50
N THR A 181 10.65 -3.98 -11.07
CA THR A 181 10.39 -5.41 -10.81
C THR A 181 10.72 -5.79 -9.36
N LEU A 182 11.73 -5.15 -8.76
CA LEU A 182 12.06 -5.29 -7.35
C LEU A 182 10.99 -4.65 -6.45
N ALA A 183 10.48 -3.47 -6.81
CA ALA A 183 9.39 -2.80 -6.09
C ALA A 183 8.10 -3.63 -6.10
N THR A 184 7.69 -4.15 -7.27
CA THR A 184 6.46 -4.96 -7.39
C THR A 184 6.57 -6.29 -6.65
N SER A 185 7.69 -7.00 -6.80
CA SER A 185 7.93 -8.24 -6.05
C SER A 185 7.98 -8.00 -4.55
N LYS A 186 8.58 -6.89 -4.08
CA LYS A 186 8.54 -6.51 -2.65
C LYS A 186 7.13 -6.24 -2.16
N VAL A 187 6.30 -5.50 -2.90
CA VAL A 187 4.89 -5.23 -2.52
C VAL A 187 4.07 -6.53 -2.47
N LEU A 188 4.28 -7.45 -3.42
CA LEU A 188 3.63 -8.76 -3.39
C LEU A 188 4.08 -9.61 -2.18
N LEU A 189 5.37 -9.58 -1.84
CA LEU A 189 5.90 -10.28 -0.67
C LEU A 189 5.38 -9.68 0.64
N THR A 190 5.34 -8.35 0.79
CA THR A 190 4.80 -7.72 2.01
C THR A 190 3.31 -7.95 2.16
N LEU A 191 2.54 -8.00 1.06
CA LEU A 191 1.14 -8.42 1.08
C LEU A 191 0.99 -9.87 1.54
N ALA A 192 1.72 -10.81 0.93
CA ALA A 192 1.67 -12.22 1.29
C ALA A 192 2.12 -12.52 2.73
N GLN A 193 3.04 -11.73 3.27
CA GLN A 193 3.53 -11.83 4.64
C GLN A 193 2.66 -11.07 5.66
N SER A 194 1.80 -10.15 5.21
CA SER A 194 0.92 -9.39 6.11
C SER A 194 -0.21 -10.27 6.64
N SER A 195 -0.35 -10.33 7.97
CA SER A 195 -1.47 -11.02 8.60
C SER A 195 -2.79 -10.29 8.34
N LEU A 196 -3.87 -11.06 8.14
CA LEU A 196 -5.26 -10.60 8.03
C LEU A 196 -5.72 -9.71 9.22
N LEU A 197 -4.99 -9.75 10.34
CA LEU A 197 -5.24 -8.95 11.54
C LEU A 197 -4.83 -7.47 11.40
N THR A 198 -4.23 -7.08 10.29
CA THR A 198 -3.83 -5.68 10.03
C THR A 198 -4.78 -4.99 9.04
N PRO A 199 -5.05 -3.68 9.18
CA PRO A 199 -5.88 -2.94 8.21
C PRO A 199 -5.16 -2.70 6.86
N LYS A 200 -3.81 -2.76 6.86
CA LYS A 200 -2.95 -2.46 5.71
C LYS A 200 -3.25 -3.22 4.41
N PRO A 201 -3.44 -4.56 4.39
CA PRO A 201 -3.78 -5.26 3.15
C PRO A 201 -5.10 -4.80 2.55
N LEU A 202 -6.09 -4.36 3.35
CA LEU A 202 -7.33 -3.83 2.80
C LEU A 202 -7.10 -2.49 2.07
N THR A 203 -6.30 -1.59 2.64
CA THR A 203 -5.96 -0.30 1.99
C THR A 203 -5.17 -0.50 0.70
N VAL A 204 -4.24 -1.47 0.67
CA VAL A 204 -3.45 -1.77 -0.54
C VAL A 204 -4.30 -2.47 -1.61
N LEU A 205 -5.17 -3.41 -1.21
CA LEU A 205 -6.16 -3.99 -2.13
C LEU A 205 -7.14 -2.94 -2.65
N GLU A 206 -7.55 -1.98 -1.82
CA GLU A 206 -8.37 -0.83 -2.23
C GLU A 206 -7.64 0.04 -3.27
N ALA A 207 -6.35 0.30 -3.12
CA ALA A 207 -5.55 0.98 -4.15
C ALA A 207 -5.50 0.17 -5.45
N PHE A 208 -5.11 -1.10 -5.42
CA PHE A 208 -5.04 -1.96 -6.61
C PHE A 208 -6.40 -2.21 -7.31
N VAL A 209 -7.53 -2.09 -6.62
CA VAL A 209 -8.87 -2.21 -7.22
C VAL A 209 -9.38 -0.85 -7.76
N LYS A 210 -8.94 0.26 -7.18
CA LYS A 210 -9.24 1.62 -7.65
C LYS A 210 -8.34 2.08 -8.79
N GLU A 211 -7.11 1.59 -8.87
CA GLU A 211 -6.15 1.90 -9.94
C GLU A 211 -6.27 0.92 -11.12
N PRO A 212 -6.93 1.32 -12.23
CA PRO A 212 -6.86 0.65 -13.53
C PRO A 212 -5.49 0.03 -13.90
N THR A 213 -5.43 -1.29 -14.07
CA THR A 213 -4.43 -1.88 -14.99
C THR A 213 -4.87 -1.64 -16.44
N GLU A 214 -3.93 -1.60 -17.39
CA GLU A 214 -4.30 -1.48 -18.81
C GLU A 214 -5.19 -2.65 -19.26
N ASP A 215 -4.88 -3.89 -18.85
CA ASP A 215 -5.71 -5.07 -19.10
C ASP A 215 -7.17 -4.88 -18.62
N TRP A 216 -7.38 -4.14 -17.52
CA TRP A 216 -8.72 -3.83 -17.03
C TRP A 216 -9.39 -2.72 -17.84
N LYS A 217 -8.66 -1.70 -18.29
CA LYS A 217 -9.18 -0.69 -19.23
C LYS A 217 -9.60 -1.35 -20.55
N GLU A 218 -8.82 -2.32 -21.05
CA GLU A 218 -9.15 -3.09 -22.24
C GLU A 218 -10.41 -3.94 -22.00
N PHE A 219 -10.50 -4.67 -20.89
CA PHE A 219 -11.70 -5.44 -20.53
C PHE A 219 -12.97 -4.57 -20.41
N VAL A 220 -12.89 -3.39 -19.78
CA VAL A 220 -14.03 -2.46 -19.71
C VAL A 220 -14.39 -1.94 -21.10
N ARG A 221 -13.41 -1.62 -21.95
CA ARG A 221 -13.62 -1.20 -23.35
C ARG A 221 -14.28 -2.31 -24.18
N GLU A 222 -13.89 -3.57 -24.00
CA GLU A 222 -14.55 -4.72 -24.65
C GLU A 222 -16.00 -4.91 -24.18
N LEU A 223 -16.31 -4.64 -22.91
CA LEU A 223 -17.66 -4.74 -22.37
C LEU A 223 -18.57 -3.59 -22.80
N GLU A 224 -18.13 -2.34 -22.63
CA GLU A 224 -18.95 -1.14 -22.75
C GLU A 224 -18.78 -0.39 -24.08
N GLY A 225 -17.78 -0.73 -24.90
CA GLY A 225 -17.50 -0.11 -26.19
C GLY A 225 -16.78 1.25 -26.12
N ASN A 226 -17.02 2.03 -25.06
CA ASN A 226 -16.24 3.22 -24.72
C ASN A 226 -15.64 3.12 -23.30
N LEU A 227 -14.73 4.04 -22.98
CA LEU A 227 -14.05 4.13 -21.70
C LEU A 227 -14.19 5.56 -21.16
N ASP A 228 -15.15 5.78 -20.25
CA ASP A 228 -15.35 7.06 -19.56
C ASP A 228 -14.93 6.91 -18.08
N GLU A 229 -14.45 7.99 -17.45
CA GLU A 229 -14.02 7.99 -16.05
C GLU A 229 -15.13 7.54 -15.08
N SER A 230 -16.38 7.93 -15.33
CA SER A 230 -17.55 7.48 -14.55
C SER A 230 -17.79 5.95 -14.66
N LYS A 231 -17.47 5.33 -15.80
CA LYS A 231 -17.55 3.87 -15.96
C LYS A 231 -16.42 3.18 -15.21
N ILE A 232 -15.20 3.71 -15.29
CA ILE A 232 -14.04 3.28 -14.51
C ILE A 232 -14.40 3.25 -13.01
N GLU A 233 -14.92 4.35 -12.48
CA GLU A 233 -15.31 4.45 -11.06
C GLU A 233 -16.39 3.42 -10.68
N MET A 234 -17.49 3.34 -11.45
CA MET A 234 -18.57 2.36 -11.23
C MET A 234 -18.07 0.90 -11.22
N PHE A 235 -17.15 0.54 -12.12
CA PHE A 235 -16.57 -0.81 -12.15
C PHE A 235 -15.61 -1.06 -10.97
N SER A 236 -14.84 -0.06 -10.54
CA SER A 236 -14.00 -0.14 -9.33
C SER A 236 -14.85 -0.31 -8.07
N GLU A 237 -15.96 0.41 -7.93
CA GLU A 237 -16.92 0.22 -6.83
C GLU A 237 -17.56 -1.17 -6.84
N GLU A 238 -18.00 -1.67 -8.00
CA GLU A 238 -18.58 -3.03 -8.09
C GLU A 238 -17.53 -4.09 -7.70
N ARG A 239 -16.27 -3.95 -8.12
CA ARG A 239 -15.17 -4.83 -7.71
C ARG A 239 -14.86 -4.73 -6.22
N MET A 240 -14.86 -3.53 -5.64
CA MET A 240 -14.64 -3.34 -4.20
C MET A 240 -15.73 -3.99 -3.35
N ARG A 241 -17.00 -3.83 -3.74
CA ARG A 241 -18.12 -4.53 -3.10
C ARG A 241 -17.94 -6.05 -3.18
N ARG A 242 -17.58 -6.58 -4.36
CA ARG A 242 -17.35 -8.02 -4.57
C ARG A 242 -16.16 -8.56 -3.77
N LEU A 243 -15.10 -7.77 -3.60
CA LEU A 243 -13.97 -8.13 -2.73
C LEU A 243 -14.43 -8.25 -1.27
N LYS A 244 -15.19 -7.26 -0.78
CA LYS A 244 -15.76 -7.27 0.57
C LYS A 244 -16.69 -8.47 0.79
N GLU A 245 -17.60 -8.76 -0.14
CA GLU A 245 -18.45 -9.96 -0.11
C GLU A 245 -17.63 -11.26 -0.02
N LYS A 246 -16.61 -11.45 -0.87
CA LYS A 246 -15.75 -12.65 -0.84
C LYS A 246 -15.08 -12.84 0.53
N LEU A 247 -14.67 -11.74 1.17
CA LEU A 247 -14.03 -11.74 2.49
C LEU A 247 -15.01 -11.93 3.65
N THR A 248 -16.32 -11.70 3.48
CA THR A 248 -17.35 -11.81 4.53
C THR A 248 -18.15 -13.12 4.47
N GLY A 249 -17.59 -14.19 3.93
CA GLY A 249 -18.25 -15.50 3.90
C GLY A 249 -19.36 -15.61 2.84
N PHE A 250 -19.22 -14.92 1.71
CA PHE A 250 -20.16 -15.06 0.58
C PHE A 250 -19.92 -16.37 -0.19
N ASN A 251 -21.02 -17.00 -0.64
CA ASN A 251 -21.00 -18.27 -1.36
C ASN A 251 -20.35 -18.13 -2.76
N PRO A 252 -19.23 -18.84 -3.04
CA PRO A 252 -18.52 -18.74 -4.31
C PRO A 252 -19.36 -19.07 -5.55
N ALA A 253 -20.36 -19.95 -5.44
CA ALA A 253 -21.23 -20.30 -6.56
C ALA A 253 -21.98 -19.07 -7.10
N TYR A 254 -22.44 -18.18 -6.22
CA TYR A 254 -23.10 -16.94 -6.62
C TYR A 254 -22.13 -15.91 -7.27
N VAL A 255 -20.82 -16.00 -7.00
CA VAL A 255 -19.81 -15.20 -7.70
C VAL A 255 -19.70 -15.67 -9.16
N THR A 256 -19.70 -16.98 -9.38
CA THR A 256 -19.69 -17.59 -10.73
C THR A 256 -21.00 -17.30 -11.50
N VAL A 257 -22.16 -17.32 -10.83
CA VAL A 257 -23.44 -16.88 -11.43
C VAL A 257 -23.41 -15.39 -11.82
N TRP A 258 -22.80 -14.53 -11.00
CA TRP A 258 -22.61 -13.12 -11.38
C TRP A 258 -21.67 -12.98 -12.58
N ALA A 259 -20.57 -13.72 -12.64
CA ALA A 259 -19.66 -13.70 -13.80
C ALA A 259 -20.37 -14.13 -15.09
N LEU A 260 -21.21 -15.18 -15.02
CA LEU A 260 -22.10 -15.59 -16.10
C LEU A 260 -23.03 -14.48 -16.57
N SER A 261 -23.65 -13.72 -15.65
CA SER A 261 -24.56 -12.62 -15.98
C SER A 261 -23.90 -11.46 -16.75
N LYS A 262 -22.57 -11.32 -16.63
CA LYS A 262 -21.76 -10.33 -17.34
C LYS A 262 -21.27 -10.84 -18.71
N ASN A 263 -21.28 -12.14 -18.97
CA ASN A 263 -20.86 -12.71 -20.26
C ASN A 263 -21.90 -12.38 -21.37
N LYS A 264 -21.45 -11.68 -22.41
CA LYS A 264 -22.28 -11.24 -23.55
C LYS A 264 -22.91 -12.39 -24.33
N ALA A 265 -22.25 -13.56 -24.41
CA ALA A 265 -22.77 -14.73 -25.11
C ALA A 265 -23.96 -15.34 -24.35
N VAL A 266 -23.81 -15.51 -23.03
CA VAL A 266 -24.85 -16.08 -22.15
C VAL A 266 -26.03 -15.12 -21.98
N ARG A 267 -25.76 -13.81 -21.81
CA ARG A 267 -26.81 -12.79 -21.60
C ARG A 267 -27.81 -12.67 -22.76
N ARG A 268 -27.47 -13.14 -23.97
CA ARG A 268 -28.36 -13.14 -25.13
C ARG A 268 -29.46 -14.21 -25.07
N ASP A 269 -29.29 -15.26 -24.27
CA ASP A 269 -30.26 -16.33 -24.10
C ASP A 269 -30.66 -16.46 -22.62
N PRO A 270 -31.84 -15.93 -22.22
CA PRO A 270 -32.34 -16.04 -20.86
C PRO A 270 -32.56 -17.48 -20.39
N THR A 271 -32.85 -18.42 -21.31
CA THR A 271 -33.10 -19.82 -20.97
C THR A 271 -31.78 -20.54 -20.67
N ALA A 272 -30.76 -20.33 -21.50
CA ALA A 272 -29.43 -20.85 -21.23
C ALA A 272 -28.83 -20.26 -19.94
N PHE A 273 -29.09 -18.98 -19.64
CA PHE A 273 -28.63 -18.37 -18.38
C PHE A 273 -29.23 -19.07 -17.14
N GLU A 274 -30.54 -19.34 -17.11
CA GLU A 274 -31.16 -20.02 -15.97
C GLU A 274 -30.73 -21.49 -15.84
N GLU A 275 -30.52 -22.22 -16.94
CA GLU A 275 -29.95 -23.58 -16.86
C GLU A 275 -28.50 -23.58 -16.38
N LEU A 276 -27.65 -22.68 -16.89
CA LEU A 276 -26.26 -22.53 -16.42
C LEU A 276 -26.19 -22.11 -14.95
N LYS A 277 -27.11 -21.25 -14.50
CA LYS A 277 -27.24 -20.84 -13.10
C LYS A 277 -27.62 -22.01 -12.18
N LYS A 278 -28.54 -22.89 -12.60
CA LYS A 278 -28.83 -24.13 -11.86
C LYS A 278 -27.61 -25.06 -11.78
N VAL A 279 -26.88 -25.24 -12.90
CA VAL A 279 -25.62 -26.02 -12.91
C VAL A 279 -24.64 -25.45 -11.89
N VAL A 280 -24.38 -24.14 -11.93
CA VAL A 280 -23.39 -23.49 -11.05
C VAL A 280 -23.79 -23.50 -9.57
N LEU A 281 -25.08 -23.33 -9.25
CA LEU A 281 -25.59 -23.41 -7.87
C LEU A 281 -25.73 -24.85 -7.36
N GLY A 282 -25.61 -25.85 -8.24
CA GLY A 282 -25.83 -27.26 -7.91
C GLY A 282 -27.28 -27.69 -8.20
N LEU A 283 -27.43 -28.78 -8.94
CA LEU A 283 -28.73 -29.36 -9.33
C LEU A 283 -29.29 -30.32 -8.29
N ASN A 284 -28.43 -30.91 -7.46
CA ASN A 284 -28.76 -31.98 -6.52
C ASN A 284 -28.52 -31.54 -5.07
N CYS A 285 -29.39 -31.98 -4.15
CA CYS A 285 -29.27 -31.81 -2.70
C CYS A 285 -28.09 -32.59 -2.07
N GLU A 286 -27.28 -33.28 -2.86
CA GLU A 286 -26.01 -33.88 -2.44
C GLU A 286 -24.82 -32.91 -2.58
N SER A 287 -24.97 -31.85 -3.39
CA SER A 287 -23.90 -30.88 -3.63
C SER A 287 -23.76 -29.89 -2.47
N ALA A 288 -22.53 -29.69 -2.00
CA ALA A 288 -22.24 -28.81 -0.86
C ALA A 288 -22.69 -27.37 -1.16
N ARG A 289 -22.44 -26.91 -2.39
CA ARG A 289 -22.84 -25.59 -2.89
C ARG A 289 -24.35 -25.33 -2.98
N ALA A 290 -25.19 -26.36 -3.11
CA ALA A 290 -26.65 -26.22 -3.16
C ALA A 290 -27.28 -26.16 -1.75
N ASN A 291 -26.65 -26.81 -0.77
CA ASN A 291 -27.13 -26.85 0.61
C ASN A 291 -26.61 -25.69 1.49
N MET A 292 -25.68 -24.88 0.98
CA MET A 292 -25.04 -23.80 1.72
C MET A 292 -25.66 -22.43 1.43
N ASP A 293 -25.94 -21.68 2.49
CA ASP A 293 -26.48 -20.33 2.42
C ASP A 293 -25.64 -19.38 1.56
N ARG A 294 -26.27 -18.32 1.05
CA ARG A 294 -25.64 -17.34 0.16
C ARG A 294 -24.55 -16.50 0.87
N THR A 295 -24.65 -16.33 2.18
CA THR A 295 -23.83 -15.42 3.01
C THR A 295 -23.63 -15.99 4.40
N GLY A 296 -22.52 -15.65 5.07
CA GLY A 296 -22.24 -16.08 6.44
C GLY A 296 -21.50 -17.41 6.55
N LEU A 297 -20.90 -17.87 5.45
CA LEU A 297 -20.12 -19.10 5.39
C LEU A 297 -18.76 -18.93 6.08
N THR A 298 -18.28 -19.99 6.71
CA THR A 298 -16.89 -20.07 7.19
C THR A 298 -15.92 -20.24 6.03
N ILE A 299 -14.64 -19.92 6.26
CA ILE A 299 -13.56 -20.07 5.26
C ILE A 299 -13.51 -21.51 4.73
N HIS A 300 -13.68 -22.51 5.60
CA HIS A 300 -13.71 -23.93 5.19
C HIS A 300 -14.86 -24.22 4.22
N GLN A 301 -16.08 -23.78 4.54
CA GLN A 301 -17.24 -23.95 3.65
C GLN A 301 -17.05 -23.25 2.30
N GLN A 302 -16.44 -22.05 2.28
CA GLN A 302 -16.09 -21.38 1.02
C GLN A 302 -15.05 -22.18 0.20
N VAL A 303 -14.06 -22.79 0.86
CA VAL A 303 -13.06 -23.66 0.21
C VAL A 303 -13.69 -24.93 -0.32
N ASP A 304 -14.59 -25.58 0.44
CA ASP A 304 -15.30 -26.79 -0.01
C ASP A 304 -16.14 -26.54 -1.26
N ILE A 305 -16.86 -25.41 -1.32
CA ILE A 305 -17.59 -24.98 -2.53
C ILE A 305 -16.64 -24.75 -3.71
N LEU A 306 -15.50 -24.07 -3.49
CA LEU A 306 -14.52 -23.80 -4.54
C LEU A 306 -13.90 -25.10 -5.09
N LEU A 307 -13.57 -26.05 -4.21
CA LEU A 307 -13.07 -27.37 -4.59
C LEU A 307 -14.12 -28.13 -5.40
N GLU A 308 -15.36 -28.18 -4.92
CA GLU A 308 -16.48 -28.80 -5.65
C GLU A 308 -16.64 -28.19 -7.06
N GLN A 309 -16.66 -26.85 -7.17
CA GLN A 309 -16.73 -26.16 -8.47
C GLN A 309 -15.52 -26.44 -9.38
N ALA A 310 -14.32 -26.60 -8.83
CA ALA A 310 -13.11 -26.92 -9.58
C ALA A 310 -13.06 -28.39 -10.04
N THR A 311 -13.71 -29.30 -9.30
CA THR A 311 -13.79 -30.74 -9.66
C THR A 311 -14.99 -31.11 -10.53
N ASP A 312 -16.02 -30.26 -10.61
CA ASP A 312 -17.23 -30.50 -11.40
C ASP A 312 -16.92 -30.49 -12.92
N PRO A 313 -17.10 -31.62 -13.64
CA PRO A 313 -16.77 -31.69 -15.07
C PRO A 313 -17.61 -30.77 -15.96
N ASN A 314 -18.85 -30.47 -15.56
CA ASN A 314 -19.77 -29.62 -16.31
C ASN A 314 -19.39 -28.14 -16.15
N ILE A 315 -18.90 -27.74 -14.96
CA ILE A 315 -18.29 -26.42 -14.77
C ILE A 315 -16.94 -26.35 -15.50
N LEU A 316 -16.05 -27.33 -15.32
CA LEU A 316 -14.70 -27.33 -15.90
C LEU A 316 -14.70 -27.24 -17.43
N GLY A 317 -15.52 -28.05 -18.10
CA GLY A 317 -15.66 -28.00 -19.56
C GLY A 317 -16.21 -26.66 -20.05
N ARG A 318 -17.12 -26.04 -19.30
CA ARG A 318 -17.68 -24.73 -19.64
C ARG A 318 -16.71 -23.59 -19.38
N THR A 319 -15.94 -23.60 -18.28
CA THR A 319 -14.89 -22.58 -18.05
C THR A 319 -13.81 -22.66 -19.13
N TRP A 320 -13.40 -23.86 -19.55
CA TRP A 320 -12.41 -24.03 -20.63
C TRP A 320 -12.86 -23.43 -21.97
N VAL A 321 -14.13 -23.61 -22.35
CA VAL A 321 -14.71 -23.11 -23.61
C VAL A 321 -15.23 -21.65 -23.49
N GLY A 322 -15.07 -21.00 -22.33
CA GLY A 322 -15.47 -19.59 -22.13
C GLY A 322 -16.97 -19.38 -21.85
N TRP A 323 -17.64 -20.37 -21.25
CA TRP A 323 -19.06 -20.41 -20.93
C TRP A 323 -20.00 -20.29 -22.13
N SER A 324 -19.63 -20.89 -23.27
CA SER A 324 -20.57 -21.09 -24.37
C SER A 324 -21.82 -21.86 -23.89
N PRO A 325 -23.04 -21.43 -24.26
CA PRO A 325 -24.26 -22.20 -23.98
C PRO A 325 -24.27 -23.53 -24.76
N PHE A 326 -23.62 -23.58 -25.93
CA PHE A 326 -23.44 -24.78 -26.75
C PHE A 326 -22.06 -25.40 -26.51
N ILE A 327 -22.04 -26.68 -26.13
CA ILE A 327 -20.89 -27.59 -26.11
C ILE A 327 -21.32 -28.86 -26.82
#